data_AF-A0AAP5QRA7-F1
#
_entry.id   AF-A0AAP5QRA7-F1
#
_cell.length_a   1.000
_cell.length_b   1.000
_cell.length_c   1.000
_cell.angle_alpha   90.00
_cell.angle_beta   90.00
_cell.angle_gamma   90.00
#
_symmetry.space_group_name_H-M   'P 1'
#
loop_
_entity.id
_entity.type
_entity.pdbx_description
1 polymer ?
#
loop_
_entity_poly.entity_id
_entity_poly.type
_entity_poly.pdbx_seq_one_letter_code
_entity_poly.pdbx_strand_id
1 'polypeptide(L)' 'MNYWILALYYKWATPEMVKKAMYYDDCSAADLQQGVEKKLVTPQQYIEITGKAL' A
#
# COMPACT_ATOMS: atom_id res chain seq x y z
N MET A 1 8.74 2.46 -8.19
CA MET A 1 7.35 2.15 -7.79
C MET A 1 7.35 0.72 -7.30
N ASN A 2 6.91 0.49 -6.05
CA ASN A 2 6.92 -0.85 -5.46
C ASN A 2 5.84 -1.74 -6.10
N TYR A 3 6.13 -3.05 -6.23
CA TYR A 3 5.24 -4.04 -6.82
C TYR A 3 3.88 -4.10 -6.12
N TRP A 4 3.85 -4.07 -4.80
CA TRP A 4 2.62 -4.20 -4.00
C TRP A 4 1.65 -3.04 -4.19
N ILE A 5 2.17 -1.84 -4.51
CA ILE A 5 1.35 -0.67 -4.85
C ILE A 5 0.61 -0.89 -6.17
N LEU A 6 1.31 -1.42 -7.17
CA LEU A 6 0.72 -1.74 -8.47
C LEU A 6 -0.26 -2.92 -8.34
N ALA A 7 0.11 -3.96 -7.59
CA ALA A 7 -0.75 -5.11 -7.34
C ALA A 7 -2.06 -4.70 -6.64
N LEU A 8 -2.00 -3.76 -5.68
CA LEU A 8 -3.19 -3.22 -5.03
C LEU A 8 -4.05 -2.41 -6.01
N TYR A 9 -3.45 -1.54 -6.83
CA TYR A 9 -4.16 -0.73 -7.82
C TYR A 9 -4.87 -1.58 -8.89
N TYR A 10 -4.18 -2.57 -9.44
CA TYR A 10 -4.73 -3.51 -10.43
C TYR A 10 -5.61 -4.61 -9.82
N LYS A 11 -5.84 -4.57 -8.50
CA LYS A 11 -6.67 -5.52 -7.74
C LYS A 11 -6.15 -6.98 -7.82
N TRP A 12 -4.84 -7.15 -8.00
CA TRP A 12 -4.16 -8.44 -7.89
C TRP A 12 -3.82 -8.82 -6.45
N ALA A 13 -3.83 -7.82 -5.55
CA ALA A 13 -3.63 -8.00 -4.11
C ALA A 13 -4.71 -7.24 -3.32
N THR A 14 -4.95 -7.69 -2.09
CA THR A 14 -5.82 -7.02 -1.11
C THR A 14 -5.00 -6.20 -0.11
N PRO A 15 -5.60 -5.24 0.62
CA PRO A 15 -4.94 -4.52 1.71
C PRO A 15 -4.27 -5.44 2.74
N GLU A 16 -4.92 -6.54 3.11
CA GLU A 16 -4.37 -7.53 4.04
C GLU A 16 -3.12 -8.26 3.50
N MET A 17 -3.04 -8.49 2.18
CA MET A 17 -1.84 -9.04 1.56
C MET A 17 -0.69 -8.01 1.60
N VAL A 18 -0.99 -6.73 1.38
CA VAL A 18 0.02 -5.66 1.45
C VAL A 18 0.50 -5.46 2.90
N LYS A 19 -0.36 -5.58 3.91
CA LYS A 19 0.06 -5.60 5.32
C LYS A 19 1.08 -6.69 5.61
N LYS A 20 0.84 -7.91 5.10
CA LYS A 20 1.79 -9.01 5.24
C LYS A 20 3.09 -8.72 4.53
N ALA A 21 3.05 -8.13 3.32
CA ALA A 21 4.25 -7.70 2.62
C ALA A 21 5.06 -6.68 3.43
N MET A 22 4.39 -5.74 4.12
CA MET A 22 5.08 -4.81 5.02
C MET A 22 5.77 -5.52 6.20
N TYR A 23 5.17 -6.57 6.75
CA TYR A 23 5.80 -7.37 7.81
C TYR A 23 7.10 -8.05 7.33
N TYR A 24 7.21 -8.37 6.05
CA TYR A 24 8.40 -8.97 5.44
C TYR A 24 9.36 -7.95 4.79
N ASP A 25 9.18 -6.65 5.07
CA ASP A 25 9.95 -5.56 4.47
C ASP A 25 9.89 -5.47 2.91
N ASP A 26 8.93 -6.18 2.28
CA ASP A 26 8.70 -6.15 0.83
C ASP A 26 7.95 -4.88 0.37
N CYS A 27 7.34 -4.16 1.32
CA CYS A 27 6.64 -2.91 1.09
C CYS A 27 6.79 -1.99 2.31
N SER A 28 6.97 -0.69 2.10
CA SER A 28 7.09 0.28 3.19
C SER A 28 5.90 1.25 3.24
N ALA A 29 5.74 1.92 4.39
CA ALA A 29 4.78 3.03 4.49
C ALA A 29 5.11 4.18 3.52
N ALA A 30 6.39 4.39 3.20
CA ALA A 30 6.83 5.38 2.21
C ALA A 30 6.40 4.99 0.79
N ASP A 31 6.46 3.70 0.43
CA ASP A 31 5.94 3.21 -0.84
C ASP A 31 4.44 3.44 -0.97
N LEU A 32 3.69 3.19 0.10
CA LEU A 32 2.25 3.46 0.16
C LEU A 32 1.94 4.95 0.03
N GLN A 33 2.73 5.81 0.67
CA GLN A 33 2.59 7.26 0.57
C GLN A 33 2.85 7.76 -0.86
N GLN A 34 3.90 7.24 -1.51
CA GLN A 34 4.16 7.50 -2.94
C GLN A 34 2.99 7.02 -3.83
N GLY A 35 2.38 5.88 -3.48
CA GLY A 35 1.17 5.38 -4.12
C GLY A 35 -0.02 6.33 -4.00
N VAL A 36 -0.19 6.98 -2.84
CA VAL A 36 -1.23 7.99 -2.60
C VAL A 36 -1.00 9.24 -3.43
N GLU A 37 0.23 9.78 -3.44
CA GLU A 37 0.61 10.96 -4.24
C GLU A 37 0.33 10.76 -5.73
N LYS A 38 0.54 9.53 -6.22
CA LYS A 38 0.33 9.14 -7.61
C LYS A 38 -1.09 8.64 -7.91
N LYS A 39 -2.00 8.73 -6.93
CA LYS A 39 -3.42 8.30 -7.04
C LYS A 39 -3.59 6.81 -7.38
N LEU A 40 -2.62 5.98 -7.02
CA LEU A 40 -2.67 4.52 -7.17
C LEU A 40 -3.19 3.82 -5.91
N VAL A 41 -3.07 4.48 -4.75
CA VAL A 41 -3.60 4.03 -3.47
C VAL A 41 -4.49 5.12 -2.93
N THR A 42 -5.67 4.76 -2.44
CA THR A 42 -6.55 5.74 -1.80
C THR A 42 -6.06 6.05 -0.38
N PRO A 43 -6.33 7.26 0.16
CA PRO A 43 -6.04 7.57 1.56
C PRO A 43 -6.64 6.55 2.54
N GLN A 44 -7.81 6.01 2.21
CA GLN A 44 -8.51 5.03 3.03
C GLN A 44 -7.78 3.68 3.04
N GLN A 45 -7.29 3.21 1.89
CA GLN A 45 -6.44 2.01 1.82
C GLN A 45 -5.11 2.21 2.55
N TYR A 46 -4.50 3.40 2.48
CA TYR A 46 -3.29 3.70 3.25
C TYR A 46 -3.53 3.54 4.75
N ILE A 47 -4.61 4.14 5.28
CA ILE A 47 -4.98 4.04 6.70
C ILE A 47 -5.29 2.59 7.06
N GLU A 48 -6.04 1.88 6.22
CA GLU A 48 -6.38 0.47 6.42
C GLU A 48 -5.11 -0.40 6.55
N ILE A 49 -4.12 -0.19 5.68
CA ILE A 49 -2.88 -0.97 5.61
C ILE A 49 -1.92 -0.60 6.75
N THR A 50 -1.69 0.69 6.96
CA THR A 50 -0.64 1.15 7.89
C THR A 50 -1.14 1.38 9.32
N GLY A 51 -2.45 1.52 9.52
CA GLY A 51 -3.05 1.95 10.78
C GLY A 51 -2.74 3.40 11.17
N LYS A 52 -2.12 4.18 10.28
CA LYS A 52 -1.69 5.55 10.54
C LYS A 52 -2.53 6.54 9.74
N ALA A 53 -2.79 7.70 10.33
CA ALA A 53 -3.26 8.87 9.58
C ALA A 53 -2.16 9.30 8.60
N LEU A 54 -2.59 9.78 7.44
CA LEU A 54 -1.75 10.22 6.32
C LEU A 54 -1.07 11.57 6.60
#